data_AF-A0A934AFL8-F1
#
_entry.id   AF-A0A934AFL8-F1
#
_cell.length_a   1.000
_cell.length_b   1.000
_cell.length_c   1.000
_cell.angle_alpha   90.00
_cell.angle_beta   90.00
_cell.angle_gamma   90.00
#
_symmetry.space_group_name_H-M   'P 1'
#
loop_
_entity.id
_entity.type
_entity.pdbx_description
1 polymer ?
#
loop_
_entity_poly.entity_id
_entity_poly.type
_entity_poly.pdbx_seq_one_letter_code
_entity_poly.pdbx_strand_id
1 'polypeptide(L)'
;MKKLLSALLASAFLSVPAFSATLEDLARTDLSFALTVRETVAAYQAGDAFRQAPECAFLDYKYFRRFTLAEAVAMLQPCAEGVSRRSALSLKAELGVVRTATESEGPLMGIVLRTGDASIASQGMRDLNYSLRQRNFELLGHPVLLRRASDEAAGRKSAAQDAVDSCMLTTVLRKIESGADFIKAYGKCITSSEVLKVKELRPAPNRELGVVALTAGGDMVVQSLNGGVTVASETGPVTVLIIAYPETFSLPK
;
A
#
# COMPACT_ATOMS: atom_id res chain seq x y z
N MET A 1 -56.32 26.58 74.96
CA MET A 1 -56.79 26.85 73.59
C MET A 1 -55.87 26.18 72.58
N LYS A 2 -56.42 25.20 71.85
CA LYS A 2 -56.16 24.82 70.45
C LYS A 2 -54.72 24.76 69.89
N LYS A 3 -54.35 23.52 69.51
CA LYS A 3 -53.77 23.09 68.20
C LYS A 3 -52.27 23.41 68.01
N LEU A 4 -51.37 22.53 67.55
CA LEU A 4 -51.49 21.39 66.64
C LEU A 4 -50.50 20.27 66.99
N LEU A 5 -51.06 19.06 67.06
CA LEU A 5 -50.42 17.79 66.72
C LEU A 5 -50.34 17.67 65.19
N SER A 6 -49.48 16.76 64.70
CA SER A 6 -49.51 16.12 63.38
C SER A 6 -48.76 16.81 62.24
N ALA A 7 -47.66 16.17 61.79
CA ALA A 7 -47.56 15.53 60.47
C ALA A 7 -46.07 15.28 60.15
N LEU A 8 -45.55 14.17 60.65
CA LEU A 8 -44.22 13.65 60.33
C LEU A 8 -44.43 12.20 59.86
N LEU A 9 -44.91 12.03 58.63
CA LEU A 9 -45.04 10.75 57.95
C LEU A 9 -45.36 10.98 56.47
N ALA A 10 -44.78 10.12 55.63
CA ALA A 10 -44.98 9.94 54.19
C ALA A 10 -44.16 10.84 53.25
N SER A 11 -42.89 10.47 53.07
CA SER A 11 -42.16 10.70 51.81
C SER A 11 -41.27 9.49 51.52
N ALA A 12 -41.89 8.32 51.34
CA ALA A 12 -41.23 7.12 50.85
C ALA A 12 -42.01 6.61 49.63
N PHE A 13 -41.25 6.19 48.62
CA PHE A 13 -41.65 5.54 47.38
C PHE A 13 -42.20 6.44 46.27
N LEU A 14 -41.31 6.75 45.31
CA LEU A 14 -41.47 6.40 43.88
C LEU A 14 -40.19 6.81 43.12
N SER A 15 -39.09 6.09 43.35
CA SER A 15 -37.95 6.08 42.43
C SER A 15 -38.04 4.80 41.61
N VAL A 16 -38.78 4.85 40.51
CA VAL A 16 -38.74 3.84 39.44
C VAL A 16 -37.33 3.88 38.84
N PRO A 17 -36.58 2.78 38.77
CA PRO A 17 -35.30 2.79 38.08
C PRO A 17 -35.58 2.79 36.57
N ALA A 18 -35.51 3.96 35.94
CA ALA A 18 -35.47 4.11 34.49
C ALA A 18 -34.09 3.72 33.91
N PHE A 19 -33.42 2.72 34.48
CA PHE A 19 -32.05 2.32 34.15
C PHE A 19 -31.94 0.96 33.45
N SER A 20 -33.05 0.25 33.24
CA SER A 20 -33.00 -1.07 32.58
C SER A 20 -33.06 -1.00 31.04
N ALA A 21 -33.43 0.14 30.45
CA ALA A 21 -33.49 0.26 28.98
C ALA A 21 -32.14 0.62 28.32
N THR A 22 -31.19 1.17 29.08
CA THR A 22 -29.92 1.66 28.52
C THR A 22 -28.85 0.58 28.35
N LEU A 23 -28.91 -0.52 29.11
CA LEU A 23 -27.93 -1.61 29.01
C LEU A 23 -28.20 -2.55 27.83
N GLU A 24 -29.48 -2.82 27.52
CA GLU A 24 -29.84 -3.63 26.35
C GLU A 24 -29.59 -2.89 25.03
N ASP A 25 -29.77 -1.56 25.00
CA ASP A 25 -29.46 -0.73 23.82
C ASP A 25 -27.94 -0.59 23.60
N LEU A 26 -27.15 -0.47 24.68
CA LEU A 26 -25.68 -0.51 24.59
C LEU A 26 -25.18 -1.87 24.09
N ALA A 27 -25.73 -2.98 24.57
CA ALA A 27 -25.37 -4.32 24.12
C ALA A 27 -25.75 -4.58 22.64
N ARG A 28 -26.91 -4.07 22.18
CA ARG A 28 -27.32 -4.14 20.77
C ARG A 28 -26.45 -3.28 19.85
N THR A 29 -26.02 -2.11 20.31
CA THR A 29 -25.17 -1.20 19.53
C THR A 29 -23.75 -1.74 19.39
N ASP A 30 -23.24 -2.42 20.42
CA ASP A 30 -21.90 -3.04 20.40
C ASP A 30 -21.86 -4.26 19.46
N LEU A 31 -22.94 -5.06 19.44
CA LEU A 31 -23.11 -6.16 18.49
C LEU A 31 -23.24 -5.68 17.05
N SER A 32 -24.00 -4.61 16.78
CA SER A 32 -24.16 -4.07 15.43
C SER A 32 -22.89 -3.41 14.90
N PHE A 33 -22.16 -2.69 15.75
CA PHE A 33 -20.84 -2.15 15.41
C PHE A 33 -19.82 -3.27 15.17
N ALA A 34 -19.74 -4.26 16.07
CA ALA A 34 -18.83 -5.40 15.90
C ALA A 34 -19.13 -6.20 14.62
N LEU A 35 -20.40 -6.40 14.27
CA LEU A 35 -20.80 -7.03 13.02
C LEU A 35 -20.41 -6.18 11.80
N THR A 36 -20.68 -4.88 11.84
CA THR A 36 -20.36 -3.95 10.74
C THR A 36 -18.84 -3.83 10.52
N VAL A 37 -18.06 -3.75 11.61
CA VAL A 37 -16.60 -3.74 11.56
C VAL A 37 -16.09 -5.08 11.05
N ARG A 38 -16.65 -6.22 11.48
CA ARG A 38 -16.26 -7.54 11.00
C ARG A 38 -16.54 -7.72 9.51
N GLU A 39 -17.68 -7.27 9.01
CA GLU A 39 -18.02 -7.30 7.58
C GLU A 39 -17.11 -6.38 6.77
N THR A 40 -16.86 -5.18 7.27
CA THR A 40 -15.95 -4.22 6.61
C THR A 40 -14.52 -4.76 6.58
N VAL A 41 -14.01 -5.30 7.70
CA VAL A 41 -12.66 -5.90 7.79
C VAL A 41 -12.57 -7.16 6.93
N ALA A 42 -13.61 -7.99 6.87
CA ALA A 42 -13.66 -9.16 6.00
C ALA A 42 -13.50 -8.77 4.52
N ALA A 43 -14.08 -7.64 4.08
CA ALA A 43 -13.89 -7.12 2.72
C ALA A 43 -12.43 -6.67 2.43
N TYR A 44 -11.61 -6.46 3.45
CA TYR A 44 -10.19 -6.13 3.33
C TYR A 44 -9.24 -7.31 3.63
N GLN A 45 -9.76 -8.49 4.02
CA GLN A 45 -8.92 -9.66 4.20
C GLN A 45 -8.31 -10.08 2.86
N ALA A 46 -6.99 -10.13 2.81
CA ALA A 46 -6.28 -10.59 1.62
C ALA A 46 -6.46 -12.11 1.48
N GLY A 47 -6.91 -12.53 0.31
CA GLY A 47 -7.07 -13.94 -0.04
C GLY A 47 -5.87 -14.47 -0.83
N ASP A 48 -5.74 -15.80 -0.91
CA ASP A 48 -4.78 -16.41 -1.83
C ASP A 48 -5.34 -16.39 -3.27
N ALA A 49 -4.87 -15.45 -4.08
CA ALA A 49 -5.22 -15.30 -5.50
C ALA A 49 -4.98 -16.58 -6.32
N PHE A 50 -3.95 -17.38 -5.99
CA PHE A 50 -3.64 -18.60 -6.73
C PHE A 50 -4.57 -19.75 -6.37
N ARG A 51 -4.95 -19.92 -5.10
CA ARG A 51 -5.88 -20.99 -4.69
C ARG A 51 -7.27 -20.85 -5.31
N GLN A 52 -7.62 -19.64 -5.71
CA GLN A 52 -8.89 -19.38 -6.37
C GLN A 52 -8.85 -19.80 -7.85
N ALA A 53 -7.70 -19.93 -8.50
CA ALA A 53 -7.60 -20.37 -9.88
C ALA A 53 -7.27 -21.88 -9.96
N PRO A 54 -8.17 -22.74 -10.48
CA PRO A 54 -7.91 -24.18 -10.62
C PRO A 54 -6.63 -24.48 -11.40
N GLU A 55 -6.31 -23.63 -12.38
CA GLU A 55 -5.11 -23.71 -13.21
C GLU A 55 -3.82 -23.54 -12.40
N CYS A 56 -3.89 -22.98 -11.19
CA CYS A 56 -2.75 -22.78 -10.30
C CYS A 56 -2.57 -23.89 -9.25
N ALA A 57 -3.40 -24.95 -9.27
CA ALA A 57 -3.39 -26.00 -8.24
C ALA A 57 -2.03 -26.70 -8.07
N PHE A 58 -1.20 -26.67 -9.10
CA PHE A 58 0.11 -27.30 -9.12
C PHE A 58 1.17 -26.54 -8.29
N LEU A 59 0.96 -25.25 -7.99
CA LEU A 59 1.96 -24.39 -7.35
C LEU A 59 2.46 -24.90 -5.99
N ASP A 60 1.58 -25.59 -5.25
CA ASP A 60 1.86 -26.07 -3.90
C ASP A 60 2.30 -27.54 -3.87
N TYR A 61 2.50 -28.17 -5.02
CA TYR A 61 2.96 -29.56 -5.10
C TYR A 61 4.45 -29.68 -4.81
N LYS A 62 4.83 -30.77 -4.14
CA LYS A 62 6.23 -31.15 -3.98
C LYS A 62 6.69 -31.88 -5.23
N TYR A 63 7.63 -31.29 -5.94
CA TYR A 63 8.19 -31.86 -7.15
C TYR A 63 9.50 -32.60 -6.87
N PHE A 64 9.66 -33.77 -7.48
CA PHE A 64 10.88 -34.57 -7.39
C PHE A 64 12.01 -34.01 -8.26
N ARG A 65 11.69 -33.20 -9.27
CA ARG A 65 12.65 -32.53 -10.15
C ARG A 65 12.55 -31.02 -9.97
N ARG A 66 13.70 -30.33 -10.08
CA ARG A 66 13.73 -28.87 -10.13
C ARG A 66 13.43 -28.43 -11.56
N PHE A 67 12.44 -27.56 -11.74
CA PHE A 67 12.16 -26.97 -13.04
C PHE A 67 13.25 -25.97 -13.41
N THR A 68 13.57 -25.87 -14.68
CA THR A 68 14.32 -24.73 -15.19
C THR A 68 13.45 -23.46 -15.12
N LEU A 69 14.08 -22.29 -15.15
CA LEU A 69 13.36 -21.03 -15.06
C LEU A 69 12.38 -20.84 -16.25
N ALA A 70 12.77 -21.27 -17.45
CA ALA A 70 11.92 -21.22 -18.64
C ALA A 70 10.72 -22.16 -18.53
N GLU A 71 10.91 -23.39 -18.04
CA GLU A 71 9.82 -24.33 -17.79
C GLU A 71 8.86 -23.80 -16.73
N ALA A 72 9.38 -23.20 -15.65
CA ALA A 72 8.56 -22.62 -14.60
C ALA A 72 7.66 -21.50 -15.14
N VAL A 73 8.21 -20.58 -15.96
CA VAL A 73 7.43 -19.52 -16.61
C VAL A 73 6.35 -20.10 -17.53
N ALA A 74 6.70 -21.09 -18.36
CA ALA A 74 5.74 -21.73 -19.26
C ALA A 74 4.58 -22.41 -18.49
N MET A 75 4.89 -23.07 -17.38
CA MET A 75 3.87 -23.69 -16.51
C MET A 75 3.00 -22.66 -15.81
N LEU A 76 3.54 -21.49 -15.47
CA LEU A 76 2.80 -20.42 -14.80
C LEU A 76 1.85 -19.66 -15.73
N GLN A 77 2.04 -19.72 -17.05
CA GLN A 77 1.24 -18.95 -18.01
C GLN A 77 -0.28 -19.24 -17.90
N PRO A 78 -0.76 -20.50 -17.90
CA PRO A 78 -2.19 -20.78 -17.73
C PRO A 78 -2.73 -20.38 -16.35
N CYS A 79 -1.89 -20.46 -15.31
CA CYS A 79 -2.24 -20.00 -13.97
C CYS A 79 -2.41 -18.47 -13.94
N ALA A 80 -1.50 -17.70 -14.55
CA ALA A 80 -1.59 -16.25 -14.63
C ALA A 80 -2.85 -15.80 -15.39
N GLU A 81 -3.21 -16.50 -16.46
CA GLU A 81 -4.46 -16.27 -17.18
C GLU A 81 -5.70 -16.60 -16.34
N GLY A 82 -5.67 -17.70 -15.57
CA GLY A 82 -6.72 -18.05 -14.62
C GLY A 82 -6.94 -16.98 -13.55
N VAL A 83 -5.85 -16.48 -12.96
CA VAL A 83 -5.91 -15.35 -12.01
C VAL A 83 -6.43 -14.09 -12.69
N SER A 84 -6.04 -13.82 -13.95
CA SER A 84 -6.49 -12.64 -14.69
C SER A 84 -7.98 -12.66 -15.04
N ARG A 85 -8.60 -13.83 -15.15
CA ARG A 85 -10.05 -13.94 -15.36
C ARG A 85 -10.83 -13.68 -14.08
N ARG A 86 -10.26 -14.04 -12.93
CA ARG A 86 -10.93 -13.95 -11.62
C ARG A 86 -10.72 -12.62 -10.91
N SER A 87 -9.52 -12.08 -11.05
CA SER A 87 -9.17 -10.74 -10.57
C SER A 87 -9.28 -9.79 -11.76
N ALA A 88 -9.75 -8.56 -11.57
CA ALA A 88 -9.78 -7.54 -12.64
C ALA A 88 -8.37 -7.05 -13.03
N LEU A 89 -7.35 -7.92 -12.91
CA LEU A 89 -5.95 -7.65 -13.17
C LEU A 89 -5.53 -8.40 -14.44
N SER A 90 -4.86 -7.74 -15.36
CA SER A 90 -4.08 -8.47 -16.37
C SER A 90 -2.80 -8.94 -15.71
N LEU A 91 -2.56 -10.25 -15.64
CA LEU A 91 -1.36 -10.86 -15.06
C LEU A 91 -0.63 -11.69 -16.12
N LYS A 92 0.69 -11.51 -16.24
CA LYS A 92 1.57 -12.30 -17.10
C LYS A 92 2.79 -12.77 -16.32
N ALA A 93 3.25 -13.99 -16.59
CA ALA A 93 4.51 -14.49 -16.05
C ALA A 93 5.59 -14.42 -17.13
N GLU A 94 6.77 -13.92 -16.78
CA GLU A 94 7.89 -13.81 -17.70
C GLU A 94 9.24 -13.95 -16.99
N LEU A 95 10.29 -14.10 -17.79
CA LEU A 95 11.67 -14.10 -17.33
C LEU A 95 12.13 -12.66 -17.10
N GLY A 96 12.73 -12.36 -15.94
CA GLY A 96 13.29 -11.04 -15.70
C GLY A 96 14.19 -10.95 -14.48
N VAL A 97 14.72 -9.75 -14.26
CA VAL A 97 15.58 -9.46 -13.10
C VAL A 97 14.70 -9.21 -11.87
N VAL A 98 14.81 -10.07 -10.87
CA VAL A 98 14.05 -10.00 -9.61
C VAL A 98 14.80 -9.25 -8.50
N ARG A 99 16.13 -9.23 -8.56
CA ARG A 99 16.98 -8.37 -7.72
C ARG A 99 18.05 -7.73 -8.60
N THR A 100 18.18 -6.42 -8.50
CA THR A 100 19.25 -5.67 -9.16
C THR A 100 20.58 -6.04 -8.55
N ALA A 101 21.64 -6.04 -9.36
CA ALA A 101 22.99 -6.34 -8.91
C ALA A 101 23.37 -5.42 -7.75
N THR A 102 23.89 -5.99 -6.66
CA THR A 102 24.75 -5.25 -5.73
C THR A 102 26.19 -5.38 -6.24
N GLU A 103 27.10 -4.51 -5.80
CA GLU A 103 28.52 -4.58 -6.25
C GLU A 103 29.17 -5.96 -6.03
N SER A 104 28.62 -6.77 -5.12
CA SER A 104 29.12 -8.09 -4.75
C SER A 104 28.37 -9.27 -5.40
N GLU A 105 27.14 -9.08 -5.85
CA GLU A 105 26.28 -10.15 -6.37
C GLU A 105 25.58 -9.62 -7.63
N GLY A 106 25.93 -10.18 -8.79
CA GLY A 106 25.34 -9.80 -10.08
C GLY A 106 23.79 -9.89 -10.09
N PRO A 107 23.13 -9.42 -11.16
CA PRO A 107 21.67 -9.37 -11.19
C PRO A 107 21.08 -10.78 -11.08
N LEU A 108 20.12 -10.95 -10.16
CA LEU A 108 19.45 -12.22 -9.96
C LEU A 108 18.29 -12.35 -10.94
N MET A 109 18.35 -13.37 -11.81
CA MET A 109 17.27 -13.73 -12.71
C MET A 109 16.21 -14.57 -11.97
N GLY A 110 14.95 -14.32 -12.28
CA GLY A 110 13.81 -15.02 -11.71
C GLY A 110 12.55 -14.82 -12.53
N ILE A 111 11.41 -15.05 -11.89
CA ILE A 111 10.09 -14.90 -12.51
C ILE A 111 9.58 -13.49 -12.19
N VAL A 112 9.20 -12.73 -13.21
CA VAL A 112 8.50 -11.46 -13.04
C VAL A 112 7.02 -11.70 -13.35
N LEU A 113 6.18 -11.46 -12.34
CA LEU A 113 4.74 -11.42 -12.50
C LEU A 113 4.34 -9.98 -12.85
N ARG A 114 4.04 -9.74 -14.13
CA ARG A 114 3.59 -8.45 -14.61
C ARG A 114 2.11 -8.27 -14.46
N THR A 115 1.70 -7.20 -13.79
CA THR A 115 0.32 -6.75 -13.79
C THR A 115 0.12 -5.60 -14.78
N GLY A 116 -1.11 -5.41 -15.27
CA GLY A 116 -1.49 -4.19 -15.99
C GLY A 116 -1.42 -2.94 -15.09
N ASP A 117 -2.04 -1.84 -15.52
CA ASP A 117 -2.18 -0.64 -14.67
C ASP A 117 -3.20 -0.85 -13.55
N ALA A 118 -2.76 -1.56 -12.53
CA ALA A 118 -3.50 -1.83 -11.32
C ALA A 118 -3.08 -0.89 -10.21
N SER A 119 -4.06 -0.31 -9.51
CA SER A 119 -3.81 0.41 -8.27
C SER A 119 -3.21 -0.53 -7.22
N ILE A 120 -2.19 -0.08 -6.49
CA ILE A 120 -1.61 -0.81 -5.35
C ILE A 120 -2.68 -1.12 -4.29
N ALA A 121 -3.69 -0.25 -4.18
CA ALA A 121 -4.79 -0.42 -3.24
C ALA A 121 -5.88 -1.38 -3.76
N SER A 122 -5.77 -1.91 -4.98
CA SER A 122 -6.76 -2.86 -5.52
C SER A 122 -6.75 -4.19 -4.77
N GLN A 123 -7.91 -4.82 -4.64
CA GLN A 123 -8.05 -6.12 -3.98
C GLN A 123 -7.16 -7.18 -4.61
N GLY A 124 -7.12 -7.27 -5.95
CA GLY A 124 -6.27 -8.24 -6.64
C GLY A 124 -4.77 -8.06 -6.32
N MET A 125 -4.28 -6.83 -6.18
CA MET A 125 -2.87 -6.59 -5.82
C MET A 125 -2.57 -7.02 -4.38
N ARG A 126 -3.51 -6.79 -3.45
CA ARG A 126 -3.39 -7.28 -2.08
C ARG A 126 -3.37 -8.80 -2.02
N ASP A 127 -4.29 -9.44 -2.74
CA ASP A 127 -4.43 -10.90 -2.79
C ASP A 127 -3.19 -11.56 -3.41
N LEU A 128 -2.68 -11.01 -4.52
CA LEU A 128 -1.43 -11.48 -5.14
C LEU A 128 -0.22 -11.35 -4.20
N ASN A 129 -0.07 -10.20 -3.54
CA ASN A 129 1.03 -9.99 -2.61
C ASN A 129 0.95 -10.94 -1.41
N TYR A 130 -0.28 -11.18 -0.90
CA TYR A 130 -0.53 -12.17 0.14
C TYR A 130 -0.16 -13.60 -0.32
N SER A 131 -0.60 -14.01 -1.51
CA SER A 131 -0.25 -15.31 -2.09
C SER A 131 1.25 -15.54 -2.23
N LEU A 132 1.99 -14.52 -2.64
CA LEU A 132 3.45 -14.59 -2.78
C LEU A 132 4.14 -14.66 -1.41
N ARG A 133 3.68 -13.89 -0.42
CA ARG A 133 4.20 -13.96 0.96
C ARG A 133 4.05 -15.36 1.56
N GLN A 134 2.90 -16.01 1.35
CA GLN A 134 2.67 -17.39 1.80
C GLN A 134 3.67 -18.40 1.21
N ARG A 135 4.27 -18.06 0.07
CA ARG A 135 5.24 -18.89 -0.66
C ARG A 135 6.66 -18.31 -0.61
N ASN A 136 6.94 -17.43 0.36
CA ASN A 136 8.23 -16.77 0.55
C ASN A 136 8.77 -16.05 -0.71
N PHE A 137 7.88 -15.53 -1.54
CA PHE A 137 8.21 -14.93 -2.84
C PHE A 137 8.94 -15.90 -3.79
N GLU A 138 8.64 -17.19 -3.69
CA GLU A 138 9.12 -18.22 -4.60
C GLU A 138 7.95 -18.95 -5.27
N LEU A 139 8.08 -19.26 -6.56
CA LEU A 139 7.16 -20.12 -7.28
C LEU A 139 7.97 -21.17 -8.03
N LEU A 140 7.58 -22.44 -7.89
CA LEU A 140 8.26 -23.58 -8.51
C LEU A 140 9.79 -23.62 -8.21
N GLY A 141 10.19 -23.12 -7.04
CA GLY A 141 11.59 -23.09 -6.58
C GLY A 141 12.45 -21.96 -7.17
N HIS A 142 11.81 -20.92 -7.73
CA HIS A 142 12.47 -19.73 -8.28
C HIS A 142 11.95 -18.45 -7.63
N PRO A 143 12.81 -17.44 -7.41
CA PRO A 143 12.40 -16.16 -6.85
C PRO A 143 11.45 -15.41 -7.79
N VAL A 144 10.49 -14.70 -7.20
CA VAL A 144 9.42 -14.01 -7.92
C VAL A 144 9.32 -12.55 -7.51
N LEU A 145 9.17 -11.68 -8.51
CA LEU A 145 8.90 -10.26 -8.32
C LEU A 145 7.58 -9.88 -8.99
N LEU A 146 6.69 -9.23 -8.25
CA LEU A 146 5.49 -8.60 -8.80
C LEU A 146 5.87 -7.21 -9.34
N ARG A 147 5.61 -6.94 -10.62
CA ARG A 147 5.80 -5.62 -11.25
C ARG A 147 4.53 -5.17 -11.92
N ARG A 148 4.21 -3.88 -11.86
CA ARG A 148 3.11 -3.30 -12.63
C ARG A 148 3.61 -2.81 -13.98
N ALA A 149 2.73 -2.70 -14.97
CA ALA A 149 3.04 -2.10 -16.27
C ALA A 149 3.56 -0.66 -16.09
N SER A 150 2.96 0.10 -15.18
CA SER A 150 3.45 1.42 -14.76
C SER A 150 4.84 1.38 -14.12
N ASP A 151 5.24 0.29 -13.47
CA ASP A 151 6.59 0.14 -12.89
C ASP A 151 7.65 -0.12 -13.97
N GLU A 152 7.26 -0.63 -15.14
CA GLU A 152 8.14 -0.85 -16.29
C GLU A 152 8.31 0.41 -17.13
N ALA A 153 7.23 1.21 -17.27
CA ALA A 153 7.35 2.60 -17.68
C ALA A 153 8.22 3.41 -16.69
N ALA A 154 8.17 3.04 -15.39
CA ALA A 154 9.03 3.56 -14.33
C ALA A 154 10.31 2.74 -14.13
N GLY A 155 10.86 2.09 -15.17
CA GLY A 155 12.15 1.39 -15.17
C GLY A 155 13.39 2.27 -14.89
N ARG A 156 13.22 3.39 -14.21
CA ARG A 156 14.26 4.31 -13.74
C ARG A 156 13.97 4.51 -12.26
N LYS A 157 15.01 4.59 -11.42
CA LYS A 157 14.89 5.40 -10.19
C LYS A 157 14.03 6.61 -10.54
N SER A 158 12.97 6.89 -9.76
CA SER A 158 12.25 8.15 -9.99
C SER A 158 13.32 9.23 -10.03
N ALA A 159 13.25 10.17 -10.98
CA ALA A 159 14.26 11.22 -11.03
C ALA A 159 14.34 11.95 -9.66
N ALA A 160 13.24 11.90 -8.91
CA ALA A 160 13.14 12.27 -7.50
C ALA A 160 14.08 11.50 -6.58
N GLN A 161 14.24 10.18 -6.71
CA GLN A 161 15.19 9.39 -5.92
C GLN A 161 16.63 9.85 -6.19
N ASP A 162 17.03 10.03 -7.44
CA ASP A 162 18.39 10.51 -7.74
C ASP A 162 18.65 11.92 -7.22
N ALA A 163 17.65 12.80 -7.34
CA ALA A 163 17.75 14.13 -6.75
C ALA A 163 17.85 14.05 -5.23
N VAL A 164 17.02 13.24 -4.57
CA VAL A 164 17.04 13.09 -3.11
C VAL A 164 18.34 12.48 -2.62
N ASP A 165 18.84 11.45 -3.29
CA ASP A 165 20.14 10.84 -3.01
C ASP A 165 21.26 11.91 -3.07
N SER A 166 21.22 12.80 -4.08
CA SER A 166 22.17 13.91 -4.19
C SER A 166 22.03 14.98 -3.09
N CYS A 167 20.85 15.09 -2.49
CA CYS A 167 20.57 15.98 -1.37
C CYS A 167 20.99 15.41 -0.01
N MET A 168 21.21 14.09 0.09
CA MET A 168 21.58 13.45 1.34
C MET A 168 23.03 13.75 1.67
N LEU A 169 23.24 14.50 2.76
CA LEU A 169 24.56 14.58 3.38
C LEU A 169 24.78 13.26 4.13
N THR A 170 25.77 12.48 3.70
CA THR A 170 26.11 11.15 4.23
C THR A 170 26.36 11.10 5.75
N THR A 171 26.59 12.25 6.37
CA THR A 171 26.86 12.42 7.82
C THR A 171 25.64 12.84 8.64
N VAL A 172 24.50 13.17 8.04
CA VAL A 172 23.34 13.71 8.76
C VAL A 172 22.11 12.83 8.50
N LEU A 173 21.88 11.87 9.40
CA LEU A 173 20.59 11.18 9.50
C LEU A 173 19.56 12.16 10.08
N ARG A 174 18.36 12.16 9.51
CA ARG A 174 17.27 13.02 9.98
C ARG A 174 16.08 12.17 10.35
N LYS A 175 15.39 12.56 11.42
CA LYS A 175 14.10 11.97 11.77
C LYS A 175 13.04 12.33 10.73
N ILE A 176 12.48 11.33 10.05
CA ILE A 176 11.38 11.48 9.09
C ILE A 176 10.18 10.69 9.62
N GLU A 177 9.19 11.39 10.16
CA GLU A 177 7.94 10.78 10.65
C GLU A 177 6.75 11.17 9.78
N SER A 178 6.86 12.27 9.04
CA SER A 178 5.82 12.77 8.16
C SER A 178 6.35 13.28 6.83
N GLY A 179 5.45 13.46 5.86
CA GLY A 179 5.72 14.16 4.61
C GLY A 179 6.16 15.61 4.84
N ALA A 180 5.70 16.25 5.92
CA ALA A 180 6.17 17.59 6.30
C ALA A 180 7.64 17.58 6.74
N ASP A 181 8.07 16.56 7.49
CA ASP A 181 9.48 16.40 7.89
C ASP A 181 10.36 16.14 6.67
N PHE A 182 9.88 15.32 5.73
CA PHE A 182 10.56 15.11 4.45
C PHE A 182 10.72 16.41 3.67
N ILE A 183 9.66 17.21 3.54
CA ILE A 183 9.72 18.52 2.84
C ILE A 183 10.68 19.47 3.56
N LYS A 184 10.66 19.49 4.89
CA LYS A 184 11.59 20.31 5.68
C LYS A 184 13.05 19.90 5.47
N ALA A 185 13.31 18.59 5.39
CA ALA A 185 14.65 18.04 5.24
C ALA A 185 15.19 18.20 3.80
N TYR A 186 14.38 17.86 2.80
CA TYR A 186 14.83 17.68 1.41
C TYR A 186 14.16 18.64 0.43
N GLY A 187 13.06 19.28 0.81
CA GLY A 187 12.21 20.05 -0.09
C GLY A 187 12.95 21.16 -0.82
N LYS A 188 13.79 21.94 -0.13
CA LYS A 188 14.60 23.01 -0.77
C LYS A 188 15.51 22.47 -1.86
N CYS A 189 16.13 21.31 -1.63
CA CYS A 189 17.05 20.72 -2.59
C CYS A 189 16.29 20.14 -3.79
N ILE A 190 15.17 19.43 -3.54
CA ILE A 190 14.30 18.89 -4.60
C ILE A 190 13.74 20.03 -5.48
N THR A 191 13.25 21.12 -4.90
CA THR A 191 12.71 22.26 -5.65
C THR A 191 13.78 23.08 -6.38
N SER A 192 15.04 22.98 -5.96
CA SER A 192 16.17 23.64 -6.64
C SER A 192 16.73 22.80 -7.80
N SER A 193 16.24 21.58 -8.01
CA SER A 193 16.71 20.72 -9.09
C SER A 193 16.15 21.17 -10.45
N GLU A 194 17.05 21.58 -11.34
CA GLU A 194 16.71 21.96 -12.72
C GLU A 194 16.13 20.78 -13.53
N VAL A 195 16.47 19.55 -13.14
CA VAL A 195 16.01 18.32 -13.80
C VAL A 195 14.55 18.04 -13.48
N LEU A 196 14.13 18.23 -12.23
CA LEU A 196 12.79 17.85 -11.78
C LEU A 196 11.72 18.89 -12.08
N LYS A 197 12.10 20.16 -12.27
CA LYS A 197 11.16 21.26 -12.54
C LYS A 197 10.00 21.32 -11.54
N VAL A 198 10.29 21.03 -10.27
CA VAL A 198 9.30 21.07 -9.18
C VAL A 198 9.17 22.51 -8.70
N LYS A 199 7.97 23.07 -8.85
CA LYS A 199 7.65 24.42 -8.40
C LYS A 199 7.31 24.44 -6.91
N GLU A 200 6.58 23.42 -6.45
CA GLU A 200 6.09 23.36 -5.08
C GLU A 200 5.96 21.93 -4.57
N LEU A 201 6.23 21.73 -3.28
CA LEU A 201 5.98 20.48 -2.56
C LEU A 201 5.02 20.75 -1.39
N ARG A 202 4.03 19.87 -1.19
CA ARG A 202 3.06 19.93 -0.10
C ARG A 202 2.90 18.57 0.56
N PRO A 203 2.56 18.49 1.85
CA PRO A 203 2.13 17.22 2.44
C PRO A 203 0.89 16.69 1.72
N ALA A 204 0.85 15.38 1.48
CA ALA A 204 -0.32 14.77 0.85
C ALA A 204 -1.49 14.69 1.84
N PRO A 205 -2.71 15.05 1.42
CA PRO A 205 -3.88 14.88 2.27
C PRO A 205 -4.10 13.39 2.56
N ASN A 206 -4.31 13.06 3.83
CA ASN A 206 -4.60 11.71 4.32
C ASN A 206 -3.46 10.68 4.10
N ARG A 207 -2.22 11.12 3.92
CA ARG A 207 -1.04 10.22 3.89
C ARG A 207 0.07 10.79 4.74
N GLU A 208 0.33 10.15 5.88
CA GLU A 208 1.32 10.59 6.86
C GLU A 208 2.71 10.78 6.22
N LEU A 209 3.17 9.82 5.41
CA LEU A 209 4.43 9.86 4.65
C LEU A 209 4.22 10.21 3.16
N GLY A 210 3.19 11.00 2.85
CA GLY A 210 2.91 11.41 1.48
C GLY A 210 3.30 12.86 1.21
N VAL A 211 3.81 13.10 0.00
CA VAL A 211 4.15 14.41 -0.52
C VAL A 211 3.53 14.57 -1.91
N VAL A 212 3.04 15.76 -2.17
CA VAL A 212 2.45 16.19 -3.43
C VAL A 212 3.38 17.20 -4.08
N ALA A 213 3.71 17.01 -5.35
CA ALA A 213 4.62 17.86 -6.12
C ALA A 213 3.89 18.55 -7.28
N LEU A 214 3.90 19.87 -7.30
CA LEU A 214 3.48 20.66 -8.45
C LEU A 214 4.68 20.86 -9.37
N THR A 215 4.56 20.44 -10.63
CA THR A 215 5.65 20.49 -11.62
C THR A 215 5.34 21.49 -12.73
N ALA A 216 6.36 22.22 -13.19
CA ALA A 216 6.28 23.08 -14.38
C ALA A 216 6.59 22.31 -15.68
N GLY A 217 6.78 20.99 -15.61
CA GLY A 217 7.06 20.10 -16.73
C GLY A 217 5.80 19.49 -17.34
N GLY A 218 5.94 18.89 -18.53
CA GLY A 218 4.86 18.11 -19.16
C GLY A 218 4.70 16.72 -18.53
N ASP A 219 3.74 15.93 -19.04
CA ASP A 219 3.34 14.64 -18.48
C ASP A 219 4.50 13.64 -18.27
N MET A 220 5.51 13.66 -19.15
CA MET A 220 6.72 12.83 -18.97
C MET A 220 7.50 13.16 -17.70
N VAL A 221 7.59 14.44 -17.32
CA VAL A 221 8.26 14.87 -16.08
C VAL A 221 7.45 14.42 -14.87
N VAL A 222 6.12 14.57 -14.95
CA VAL A 222 5.18 14.14 -13.92
C VAL A 222 5.29 12.64 -13.66
N GLN A 223 5.31 11.81 -14.71
CA GLN A 223 5.48 10.36 -14.58
C GLN A 223 6.80 9.99 -13.89
N SER A 224 7.89 10.71 -14.18
CA SER A 224 9.21 10.44 -13.60
C SER A 224 9.34 10.79 -12.12
N LEU A 225 8.46 11.65 -11.60
CA LEU A 225 8.43 12.09 -10.20
C LEU A 225 7.45 11.28 -9.34
N ASN A 226 6.45 10.66 -9.96
CA ASN A 226 5.48 9.82 -9.29
C ASN A 226 6.13 8.52 -8.80
N GLY A 227 6.03 8.23 -7.50
CA GLY A 227 6.55 6.98 -6.94
C GLY A 227 7.01 7.10 -5.49
N GLY A 228 7.57 6.01 -4.98
CA GLY A 228 8.21 6.00 -3.66
C GLY A 228 9.65 6.51 -3.75
N VAL A 229 10.04 7.33 -2.79
CA VAL A 229 11.42 7.72 -2.53
C VAL A 229 11.83 7.17 -1.18
N THR A 230 12.92 6.41 -1.13
CA THR A 230 13.48 5.88 0.12
C THR A 230 14.57 6.80 0.62
N VAL A 231 14.48 7.20 1.89
CA VAL A 231 15.50 8.02 2.56
C VAL A 231 15.99 7.32 3.82
N ALA A 232 17.28 7.49 4.14
CA ALA A 232 17.80 7.09 5.43
C ALA A 232 17.26 8.03 6.53
N SER A 233 16.71 7.45 7.59
CA SER A 233 16.24 8.15 8.79
C SER A 233 16.87 7.52 10.04
N GLU A 234 16.84 8.23 11.16
CA GLU A 234 17.37 7.79 12.45
C GLU A 234 16.76 6.45 12.92
N THR A 235 15.49 6.22 12.58
CA THR A 235 14.73 5.01 12.93
C THR A 235 14.84 3.89 11.91
N GLY A 236 15.64 4.07 10.85
CA GLY A 236 15.75 3.15 9.71
C GLY A 236 15.32 3.79 8.38
N PRO A 237 15.40 3.06 7.27
CA PRO A 237 14.98 3.57 5.97
C PRO A 237 13.47 3.82 5.94
N VAL A 238 13.06 5.01 5.49
CA VAL A 238 11.66 5.43 5.37
C VAL A 238 11.33 5.66 3.90
N THR A 239 10.25 5.04 3.42
CA THR A 239 9.73 5.29 2.07
C THR A 239 8.65 6.37 2.12
N VAL A 240 8.91 7.48 1.44
CA VAL A 240 8.00 8.61 1.27
C VAL A 240 7.38 8.54 -0.12
N LEU A 241 6.06 8.63 -0.21
CA LEU A 241 5.37 8.62 -1.50
C LEU A 241 5.28 10.03 -2.08
N ILE A 242 5.75 10.22 -3.31
CA ILE A 242 5.62 11.48 -4.05
C ILE A 242 4.56 11.31 -5.15
N ILE A 243 3.59 12.23 -5.17
CA ILE A 243 2.53 12.32 -6.17
C ILE A 243 2.69 13.66 -6.91
N ALA A 244 3.01 13.62 -8.20
CA ALA A 244 3.26 14.78 -9.04
C ALA A 244 2.13 15.07 -10.02
N TYR A 245 1.96 16.35 -10.39
CA TYR A 245 1.06 16.80 -11.45
C TYR A 245 1.60 18.03 -12.20
N PRO A 246 1.16 18.27 -13.46
CA PRO A 246 1.59 19.43 -14.23
C PRO A 246 0.85 20.69 -13.79
N GLU A 247 1.48 21.85 -13.94
CA GLU A 247 0.88 23.16 -13.65
C GLU A 247 -0.21 23.54 -14.66
N THR A 248 -0.03 23.15 -15.92
CA THR A 248 -1.02 23.34 -16.97
C THR A 248 -2.03 22.21 -16.95
N PHE A 249 -3.12 22.39 -16.21
CA PHE A 249 -4.30 21.53 -16.33
C PHE A 249 -5.04 21.93 -17.61
N SER A 250 -5.00 21.08 -18.63
CA SER A 250 -5.94 21.19 -19.75
C SER A 250 -7.27 20.60 -19.28
N LEU A 251 -8.27 21.47 -19.06
CA LEU A 251 -9.63 20.99 -18.87
C LEU A 251 -10.08 20.29 -20.17
N PRO A 252 -10.70 19.10 -20.08
CA PRO A 252 -11.33 18.50 -21.26
C PRO A 252 -12.35 19.50 -21.82
N LYS A 253 -12.28 19.73 -23.13
CA LYS A 253 -13.33 20.48 -23.84
C LYS A 253 -14.64 19.70 -23.84
#